data_AF-A0A962CHV5-F1
#
_entry.id   AF-A0A962CHV5-F1
#
_cell.length_a   1.000
_cell.length_b   1.000
_cell.length_c   1.000
_cell.angle_alpha   90.00
_cell.angle_beta   90.00
_cell.angle_gamma   90.00
#
_symmetry.space_group_name_H-M   'P 1'
#
loop_
_entity.id
_entity.type
_entity.pdbx_description
1 polymer ?
#
loop_
_entity_poly.entity_id
_entity_poly.type
_entity_poly.pdbx_seq_one_letter_code
_entity_poly.pdbx_strand_id
1 'polypeptide(L)'
;MRFGNSWVLATGLVVSTLAMAQSHETYNPAEPLRTTFDAGAPLQVLGGALLDTRSGLVNFPGGGAGGADASRLQNSSLGMSTIGLNVSLAAPARLAEDFVVPASGWTINDITVYAYQTGSPTTSTLTEFNFQIWDGDPSLGTSSVVFGDTTTNRLSSTAFTNIFRDTETTVGDTNRPIMAATASGLSIDLPAGTYWIDWQLNGSLASGPWAPPLTTNGQTTTGNAQQFFGGVWGPANDGGTTTQQGFPLTVGGVTGGVPFVAPRELPVNSPMLLAGLLAGLAVFGLLVLKRRRA
;
A
#
# COMPACT_ATOMS: atom_id res chain seq x y z
N MET A 1 -80.02 -10.16 -3.50
CA MET A 1 -79.03 -10.37 -4.57
C MET A 1 -78.03 -9.21 -4.53
N ARG A 2 -76.73 -9.52 -4.42
CA ARG A 2 -75.51 -8.73 -4.77
C ARG A 2 -75.28 -7.39 -4.04
N PHE A 3 -74.26 -7.33 -3.15
CA PHE A 3 -72.89 -6.77 -3.33
C PHE A 3 -72.89 -5.25 -3.61
N GLY A 4 -72.12 -4.37 -2.94
CA GLY A 4 -71.08 -4.52 -1.93
C GLY A 4 -70.38 -3.18 -1.60
N ASN A 5 -69.61 -3.24 -0.51
CA ASN A 5 -68.33 -2.61 -0.18
C ASN A 5 -68.14 -1.07 -0.08
N SER A 6 -68.03 -0.70 1.20
CA SER A 6 -67.16 0.26 1.89
C SER A 6 -65.79 0.58 1.25
N TRP A 7 -65.36 1.84 1.35
CA TRP A 7 -63.96 2.26 1.21
C TRP A 7 -63.50 2.96 2.49
N VAL A 8 -62.47 2.40 3.14
CA VAL A 8 -61.68 3.02 4.21
C VAL A 8 -60.28 3.22 3.64
N LEU A 9 -59.78 4.45 3.62
CA LEU A 9 -58.39 4.77 3.28
C LEU A 9 -57.48 4.36 4.44
N ALA A 10 -56.54 3.46 4.17
CA ALA A 10 -55.40 3.16 5.04
C ALA A 10 -54.14 3.81 4.43
N THR A 11 -53.54 4.77 5.13
CA THR A 11 -52.21 5.30 4.81
C THR A 11 -51.14 4.35 5.34
N GLY A 12 -50.45 3.65 4.42
CA GLY A 12 -49.32 2.78 4.73
C GLY A 12 -48.01 3.55 4.83
N LEU A 13 -47.25 3.26 5.90
CA LEU A 13 -45.86 3.67 6.10
C LEU A 13 -44.97 2.80 5.18
N VAL A 14 -44.29 3.41 4.21
CA VAL A 14 -43.35 2.68 3.35
C VAL A 14 -42.02 2.53 4.08
N VAL A 15 -41.70 1.31 4.50
CA VAL A 15 -40.35 0.91 4.92
C VAL A 15 -39.55 0.68 3.64
N SER A 16 -38.59 1.53 3.35
CA SER A 16 -37.65 1.33 2.24
C SER A 16 -36.73 0.14 2.55
N THR A 17 -36.95 -0.98 1.88
CA THR A 17 -35.97 -2.08 1.84
C THR A 17 -34.80 -1.64 0.96
N LEU A 18 -33.61 -1.50 1.55
CA LEU A 18 -32.37 -1.50 0.78
C LEU A 18 -32.24 -2.85 0.09
N ALA A 19 -32.59 -2.90 -1.19
CA ALA A 19 -32.24 -4.02 -2.04
C ALA A 19 -30.73 -3.97 -2.28
N MET A 20 -30.00 -4.97 -1.77
CA MET A 20 -28.67 -5.25 -2.28
C MET A 20 -28.85 -5.84 -3.69
N ALA A 21 -28.60 -5.03 -4.71
CA ALA A 21 -28.44 -5.53 -6.06
C ALA A 21 -27.11 -6.28 -6.12
N GLN A 22 -27.13 -7.61 -6.01
CA GLN A 22 -26.08 -8.40 -6.65
C GLN A 22 -26.23 -8.17 -8.15
N SER A 23 -25.25 -7.54 -8.78
CA SER A 23 -25.17 -7.49 -10.24
C SER A 23 -25.08 -8.92 -10.76
N HIS A 24 -26.19 -9.44 -11.26
CA HIS A 24 -26.22 -10.69 -12.00
C HIS A 24 -25.56 -10.41 -13.37
N GLU A 25 -24.27 -10.71 -13.47
CA GLU A 25 -23.56 -10.64 -14.74
C GLU A 25 -24.20 -11.63 -15.70
N THR A 26 -24.87 -11.09 -16.72
CA THR A 26 -25.57 -11.90 -17.71
C THR A 26 -24.53 -12.30 -18.74
N TYR A 27 -24.08 -13.56 -18.68
CA TYR A 27 -23.05 -14.07 -19.60
C TYR A 27 -23.48 -13.88 -21.06
N ASN A 28 -22.77 -13.01 -21.79
CA ASN A 28 -22.96 -12.78 -23.22
C ASN A 28 -21.85 -13.50 -24.00
N PRO A 29 -22.14 -14.65 -24.64
CA PRO A 29 -21.12 -15.42 -25.37
C PRO A 29 -20.63 -14.72 -26.65
N ALA A 30 -21.22 -13.58 -27.03
CA ALA A 30 -20.84 -12.80 -28.21
C ALA A 30 -19.94 -11.58 -27.89
N GLU A 31 -19.65 -11.30 -26.62
CA GLU A 31 -18.70 -10.22 -26.28
C GLU A 31 -17.26 -10.66 -26.56
N PRO A 32 -16.45 -9.81 -27.23
CA PRO A 32 -15.03 -10.09 -27.39
C PRO A 32 -14.37 -10.13 -26.00
N LEU A 33 -13.76 -11.26 -25.66
CA LEU A 33 -12.97 -11.41 -24.44
C LEU A 33 -11.88 -10.33 -24.41
N ARG A 34 -12.06 -9.32 -23.55
CA ARG A 34 -11.03 -8.31 -23.30
C ARG A 34 -9.94 -8.97 -22.46
N THR A 35 -8.81 -9.31 -23.08
CA THR A 35 -7.62 -9.85 -22.40
C THR A 35 -6.69 -8.76 -21.87
N THR A 36 -7.10 -7.50 -21.95
CA THR A 36 -6.39 -6.40 -21.31
C THR A 36 -6.70 -6.45 -19.82
N PHE A 37 -5.76 -6.97 -19.05
CA PHE A 37 -5.67 -6.64 -17.64
C PHE A 37 -5.49 -5.12 -17.55
N ASP A 38 -6.55 -4.40 -17.17
CA ASP A 38 -6.34 -3.11 -16.53
C ASP A 38 -5.58 -3.41 -15.25
N ALA A 39 -4.46 -2.72 -15.00
CA ALA A 39 -3.67 -2.90 -13.79
C ALA A 39 -4.59 -2.59 -12.60
N GLY A 40 -5.17 -3.63 -12.02
CA GLY A 40 -5.97 -3.52 -10.82
C GLY A 40 -5.08 -2.94 -9.72
N ALA A 41 -5.67 -2.07 -8.90
CA ALA A 41 -5.06 -1.67 -7.63
C ALA A 41 -4.44 -2.91 -6.96
N PRO A 42 -3.23 -2.80 -6.38
CA PRO A 42 -2.51 -3.95 -5.85
C PRO A 42 -3.43 -4.80 -4.99
N LEU A 43 -3.54 -6.08 -5.34
CA LEU A 43 -4.37 -7.04 -4.62
C LEU A 43 -3.90 -7.08 -3.16
N GLN A 44 -4.76 -6.64 -2.24
CA GLN A 44 -4.49 -6.76 -0.80
C GLN A 44 -4.44 -8.26 -0.46
N VAL A 45 -3.24 -8.78 -0.24
CA VAL A 45 -3.01 -10.19 0.07
C VAL A 45 -3.63 -10.49 1.44
N LEU A 46 -4.62 -11.39 1.45
CA LEU A 46 -5.26 -11.89 2.66
C LEU A 46 -4.27 -12.80 3.43
N GLY A 47 -3.42 -12.17 4.25
CA GLY A 47 -2.52 -12.79 5.22
C GLY A 47 -1.07 -12.95 4.75
N GLY A 48 -0.16 -12.16 5.36
CA GLY A 48 1.29 -12.24 5.22
C GLY A 48 1.97 -10.91 4.90
N ALA A 49 1.39 -10.13 3.97
CA ALA A 49 1.92 -8.83 3.56
C ALA A 49 0.80 -7.82 3.29
N LEU A 50 1.00 -6.58 3.75
CA LEU A 50 0.19 -5.42 3.41
C LEU A 50 0.42 -5.01 1.95
N LEU A 51 1.68 -5.04 1.52
CA LEU A 51 2.13 -4.63 0.19
C LEU A 51 3.26 -5.55 -0.26
N ASP A 52 3.25 -5.97 -1.52
CA ASP A 52 4.39 -6.59 -2.16
C ASP A 52 4.47 -6.19 -3.64
N THR A 53 5.30 -5.20 -3.95
CA THR A 53 5.53 -4.73 -5.33
C THR A 53 6.83 -5.27 -5.93
N ARG A 54 7.47 -6.25 -5.26
CA ARG A 54 8.73 -6.86 -5.70
C ARG A 54 8.68 -7.38 -7.14
N SER A 55 7.56 -7.95 -7.56
CA SER A 55 7.38 -8.49 -8.92
C SER A 55 7.58 -7.44 -10.01
N GLY A 56 7.32 -6.16 -9.73
CA GLY A 56 7.54 -5.06 -10.66
C GLY A 56 9.02 -4.74 -10.93
N LEU A 57 9.96 -5.43 -10.27
CA LEU A 57 11.36 -5.44 -10.68
C LEU A 57 11.62 -6.23 -11.96
N VAL A 58 10.77 -7.22 -12.28
CA VAL A 58 11.02 -8.18 -13.34
C VAL A 58 10.23 -7.83 -14.60
N ASN A 59 10.94 -7.50 -15.66
CA ASN A 59 10.35 -7.30 -17.00
C ASN A 59 10.87 -8.28 -18.05
N PHE A 60 11.89 -9.08 -17.71
CA PHE A 60 12.36 -10.22 -18.50
C PHE A 60 12.60 -11.43 -17.60
N PRO A 61 11.55 -12.23 -17.29
CA PRO A 61 11.68 -13.46 -16.53
C PRO A 61 12.67 -14.43 -17.21
N GLY A 62 13.63 -14.97 -16.45
CA GLY A 62 14.70 -15.84 -16.97
C GLY A 62 15.64 -15.18 -18.01
N GLY A 63 15.50 -13.87 -18.27
CA GLY A 63 16.27 -13.15 -19.27
C GLY A 63 17.61 -12.59 -18.78
N GLY A 64 17.96 -12.84 -17.52
CA GLY A 64 19.22 -12.47 -16.88
C GLY A 64 20.27 -13.58 -16.97
N ALA A 65 21.45 -13.30 -16.40
CA ALA A 65 22.56 -14.25 -16.41
C ALA A 65 22.22 -15.57 -15.72
N GLY A 66 22.59 -16.69 -16.34
CA GLY A 66 22.37 -18.02 -15.76
C GLY A 66 20.90 -18.43 -15.61
N GLY A 67 19.97 -17.77 -16.31
CA GLY A 67 18.54 -18.03 -16.19
C GLY A 67 17.87 -17.32 -15.00
N ALA A 68 18.57 -16.41 -14.33
CA ALA A 68 17.98 -15.48 -13.37
C ALA A 68 17.02 -14.50 -14.08
N ASP A 69 16.18 -13.83 -13.31
CA ASP A 69 15.33 -12.76 -13.83
C ASP A 69 16.16 -11.50 -14.12
N ALA A 70 15.69 -10.69 -15.07
CA ALA A 70 16.28 -9.38 -15.32
C ALA A 70 15.28 -8.26 -15.03
N SER A 71 15.78 -7.26 -14.31
CA SER A 71 15.27 -5.90 -14.27
C SER A 71 16.02 -5.11 -15.32
N ARG A 72 15.46 -4.95 -16.52
CA ARG A 72 16.15 -4.39 -17.68
C ARG A 72 15.69 -2.97 -18.01
N LEU A 73 16.57 -2.00 -17.86
CA LEU A 73 16.31 -0.62 -18.23
C LEU A 73 16.12 -0.53 -19.75
N GLN A 74 15.04 0.12 -20.18
CA GLN A 74 14.74 0.35 -21.59
C GLN A 74 15.46 1.60 -22.13
N ASN A 75 16.80 1.58 -22.11
CA ASN A 75 17.64 2.73 -22.45
C ASN A 75 17.72 3.04 -23.94
N SER A 76 17.47 2.07 -24.81
CA SER A 76 17.45 2.24 -26.27
C SER A 76 16.03 2.47 -26.78
N SER A 77 15.05 1.72 -26.29
CA SER A 77 13.67 1.80 -26.77
C SER A 77 12.88 2.98 -26.20
N LEU A 78 13.20 3.43 -24.98
CA LEU A 78 12.53 4.57 -24.34
C LEU A 78 13.46 5.75 -24.01
N GLY A 79 14.77 5.62 -24.22
CA GLY A 79 15.74 6.67 -23.91
C GLY A 79 15.94 6.91 -22.40
N MET A 80 15.54 5.95 -21.55
CA MET A 80 15.76 6.03 -20.12
C MET A 80 17.26 5.89 -19.77
N SER A 81 17.72 6.52 -18.69
CA SER A 81 19.15 6.50 -18.35
C SER A 81 19.48 6.18 -16.90
N THR A 82 18.48 6.15 -16.01
CA THR A 82 18.71 5.87 -14.60
C THR A 82 18.63 4.37 -14.32
N ILE A 83 19.80 3.74 -14.20
CA ILE A 83 19.90 2.30 -13.84
C ILE A 83 19.47 2.09 -12.37
N GLY A 84 19.75 3.06 -11.49
CA GLY A 84 19.29 3.08 -10.11
C GLY A 84 19.51 4.46 -9.48
N LEU A 85 18.65 4.85 -8.54
CA LEU A 85 18.77 6.09 -7.80
C LEU A 85 19.60 5.88 -6.53
N ASN A 86 20.39 6.88 -6.14
CA ASN A 86 21.24 6.80 -4.96
C ASN A 86 20.38 6.74 -3.69
N VAL A 87 20.66 5.78 -2.81
CA VAL A 87 20.06 5.63 -1.47
C VAL A 87 21.14 5.40 -0.42
N SER A 88 22.36 5.87 -0.66
CA SER A 88 23.51 5.61 0.19
C SER A 88 23.61 6.61 1.36
N LEU A 89 23.94 6.08 2.54
CA LEU A 89 24.32 6.89 3.70
C LEU A 89 25.51 7.82 3.42
N ALA A 90 26.47 7.35 2.61
CA ALA A 90 27.67 8.12 2.28
C ALA A 90 27.38 9.38 1.44
N ALA A 91 26.31 9.36 0.63
CA ALA A 91 25.90 10.48 -0.23
C ALA A 91 24.70 11.27 0.33
N PRO A 92 24.49 11.25 1.65
CA PRO A 92 23.21 11.48 2.34
C PRO A 92 21.95 11.44 1.45
N ALA A 93 21.75 10.32 0.75
CA ALA A 93 20.69 10.15 -0.21
C ALA A 93 19.62 9.20 0.33
N ARG A 94 18.34 9.57 0.16
CA ARG A 94 17.20 8.76 0.59
C ARG A 94 16.15 8.69 -0.50
N LEU A 95 15.36 7.63 -0.50
CA LEU A 95 14.16 7.52 -1.32
C LEU A 95 12.94 7.41 -0.43
N ALA A 96 11.80 7.90 -0.94
CA ALA A 96 10.52 7.70 -0.31
C ALA A 96 9.47 7.17 -1.28
N GLU A 97 8.70 6.18 -0.83
CA GLU A 97 7.64 5.50 -1.59
C GLU A 97 6.39 5.37 -0.72
N ASP A 98 5.21 5.54 -1.33
CA ASP A 98 3.95 5.49 -0.61
C ASP A 98 3.38 4.08 -0.48
N PHE A 99 2.61 3.87 0.58
CA PHE A 99 1.80 2.69 0.78
C PHE A 99 0.53 3.03 1.55
N VAL A 100 -0.52 2.24 1.31
CA VAL A 100 -1.83 2.46 1.92
C VAL A 100 -2.08 1.43 3.01
N VAL A 101 -2.41 1.91 4.19
CA VAL A 101 -2.91 1.10 5.30
C VAL A 101 -4.44 1.07 5.23
N PRO A 102 -5.08 -0.12 5.19
CA PRO A 102 -6.53 -0.25 5.04
C PRO A 102 -7.29 0.24 6.28
N ALA A 103 -8.61 0.36 6.15
CA ALA A 103 -9.52 0.82 7.22
C ALA A 103 -9.35 0.09 8.57
N SER A 104 -8.93 -1.17 8.54
CA SER A 104 -8.67 -2.00 9.72
C SER A 104 -7.39 -1.63 10.48
N GLY A 105 -6.56 -0.75 9.94
CA GLY A 105 -5.18 -0.57 10.42
C GLY A 105 -4.29 -1.78 10.09
N TRP A 106 -3.02 -1.64 10.41
CA TRP A 106 -2.02 -2.69 10.22
C TRP A 106 -0.93 -2.61 11.29
N THR A 107 -0.49 -3.77 11.78
CA THR A 107 0.74 -3.89 12.56
C THR A 107 1.83 -4.38 11.61
N ILE A 108 2.75 -3.50 11.25
CA ILE A 108 3.90 -3.83 10.40
C ILE A 108 4.93 -4.59 11.23
N ASN A 109 5.29 -5.78 10.74
CA ASN A 109 6.28 -6.65 11.38
C ASN A 109 7.60 -6.66 10.61
N ASP A 110 7.53 -6.46 9.29
CA ASP A 110 8.70 -6.56 8.43
C ASP A 110 8.59 -5.56 7.28
N ILE A 111 9.72 -5.01 6.87
CA ILE A 111 9.84 -4.12 5.72
C ILE A 111 11.03 -4.57 4.89
N THR A 112 10.85 -4.73 3.58
CA THR A 112 11.93 -5.06 2.65
C THR A 112 12.01 -4.03 1.53
N VAL A 113 13.21 -3.51 1.32
CA VAL A 113 13.57 -2.64 0.18
C VAL A 113 14.63 -3.34 -0.67
N TYR A 114 14.83 -2.85 -1.90
CA TYR A 114 15.70 -3.51 -2.87
C TYR A 114 16.77 -2.56 -3.38
N ALA A 115 18.01 -3.04 -3.44
CA ALA A 115 19.13 -2.25 -3.93
C ALA A 115 20.27 -3.14 -4.44
N TYR A 116 21.19 -2.56 -5.20
CA TYR A 116 22.44 -3.20 -5.60
C TYR A 116 23.64 -2.30 -5.31
N GLN A 117 24.83 -2.88 -5.20
CA GLN A 117 26.09 -2.16 -5.35
C GLN A 117 26.76 -2.59 -6.66
N THR A 118 27.28 -1.64 -7.44
CA THR A 118 27.92 -2.00 -8.71
C THR A 118 29.22 -2.76 -8.43
N GLY A 119 29.39 -3.91 -9.08
CA GLY A 119 30.52 -4.82 -8.89
C GLY A 119 30.35 -5.79 -7.73
N SER A 120 29.18 -5.88 -7.10
CA SER A 120 28.98 -6.85 -6.02
C SER A 120 28.83 -8.29 -6.53
N PRO A 121 29.30 -9.30 -5.78
CA PRO A 121 28.90 -10.69 -6.01
C PRO A 121 27.42 -10.90 -5.63
N THR A 122 26.91 -12.13 -5.77
CA THR A 122 25.56 -12.51 -5.31
C THR A 122 25.46 -12.69 -3.79
N THR A 123 26.58 -12.69 -3.06
CA THR A 123 26.53 -12.47 -1.61
C THR A 123 26.32 -10.99 -1.35
N SER A 124 25.31 -10.64 -0.56
CA SER A 124 24.98 -9.24 -0.29
C SER A 124 26.13 -8.49 0.38
N THR A 125 26.31 -7.24 -0.06
CA THR A 125 27.30 -6.28 0.45
C THR A 125 26.65 -5.14 1.23
N LEU A 126 25.32 -5.15 1.36
CA LEU A 126 24.57 -4.19 2.17
C LEU A 126 24.82 -4.45 3.65
N THR A 127 25.05 -3.38 4.41
CA THR A 127 25.47 -3.45 5.82
C THR A 127 24.52 -2.72 6.77
N GLU A 128 23.68 -1.83 6.25
CA GLU A 128 22.78 -1.01 7.06
C GLU A 128 21.51 -0.66 6.29
N PHE A 129 20.40 -0.56 7.04
CA PHE A 129 19.10 -0.13 6.55
C PHE A 129 18.43 0.76 7.61
N ASN A 130 18.32 2.04 7.29
CA ASN A 130 17.71 3.05 8.17
C ASN A 130 16.46 3.56 7.46
N PHE A 131 15.36 3.66 8.19
CA PHE A 131 14.12 4.18 7.63
C PHE A 131 13.31 4.98 8.64
N GLN A 132 12.48 5.84 8.06
CA GLN A 132 11.41 6.59 8.69
C GLN A 132 10.09 6.24 8.01
N ILE A 133 8.98 6.39 8.73
CA ILE A 133 7.64 6.37 8.15
C ILE A 133 7.05 7.75 8.37
N TRP A 134 6.55 8.35 7.30
CA TRP A 134 5.87 9.64 7.28
C TRP A 134 4.36 9.45 7.11
N ASP A 135 3.55 10.33 7.69
CA ASP A 135 2.09 10.39 7.53
C ASP A 135 1.63 11.02 6.20
N GLY A 136 2.56 11.30 5.30
CA GLY A 136 2.32 11.84 3.96
C GLY A 136 3.63 12.07 3.21
N ASP A 137 3.55 12.70 2.04
CA ASP A 137 4.69 12.96 1.17
C ASP A 137 5.74 13.83 1.90
N PRO A 138 6.99 13.36 2.06
CA PRO A 138 8.00 14.09 2.83
C PRO A 138 8.49 15.38 2.17
N SER A 139 8.14 15.63 0.90
CA SER A 139 8.35 16.92 0.23
C SER A 139 7.37 18.01 0.69
N LEU A 140 6.27 17.62 1.34
CA LEU A 140 5.26 18.54 1.84
C LEU A 140 5.58 18.95 3.29
N GLY A 141 5.61 20.26 3.56
CA GLY A 141 5.82 20.80 4.91
C GLY A 141 4.69 20.50 5.90
N THR A 142 3.61 19.86 5.47
CA THR A 142 2.49 19.40 6.30
C THR A 142 2.68 17.98 6.83
N SER A 143 3.63 17.22 6.30
CA SER A 143 3.86 15.83 6.68
C SER A 143 4.87 15.72 7.81
N SER A 144 4.72 14.67 8.61
CA SER A 144 5.51 14.42 9.80
C SER A 144 5.95 12.96 9.90
N VAL A 145 7.11 12.74 10.53
CA VAL A 145 7.60 11.39 10.84
C VAL A 145 6.79 10.81 11.99
N VAL A 146 6.19 9.64 11.76
CA VAL A 146 5.40 8.89 12.76
C VAL A 146 6.16 7.69 13.34
N PHE A 147 7.23 7.25 12.68
CA PHE A 147 8.10 6.19 13.19
C PHE A 147 9.52 6.30 12.62
N GLY A 148 10.50 5.81 13.38
CA GLY A 148 11.85 5.59 12.90
C GLY A 148 12.72 6.85 12.87
N ASP A 149 13.90 6.71 12.30
CA ASP A 149 14.93 7.74 12.26
C ASP A 149 15.97 7.39 11.19
N THR A 150 16.81 8.36 10.82
CA THR A 150 17.82 8.18 9.77
C THR A 150 19.13 7.55 10.26
N THR A 151 19.23 7.17 11.53
CA THR A 151 20.51 6.80 12.17
C THR A 151 20.55 5.38 12.73
N THR A 152 19.40 4.80 13.05
CA THR A 152 19.30 3.48 13.65
C THR A 152 19.24 2.43 12.56
N ASN A 153 20.28 1.59 12.52
CA ASN A 153 20.33 0.41 11.67
C ASN A 153 19.28 -0.61 12.11
N ARG A 154 18.33 -0.88 11.22
CA ARG A 154 17.26 -1.88 11.38
C ARG A 154 17.45 -3.07 10.44
N LEU A 155 18.57 -3.18 9.72
CA LEU A 155 18.86 -4.32 8.85
C LEU A 155 18.95 -5.61 9.68
N SER A 156 18.03 -6.53 9.45
CA SER A 156 18.04 -7.86 10.08
C SER A 156 18.56 -8.94 9.13
N SER A 157 18.33 -8.80 7.83
CA SER A 157 18.85 -9.73 6.82
C SER A 157 18.99 -9.08 5.45
N THR A 158 19.85 -9.67 4.62
CA THR A 158 19.96 -9.29 3.22
C THR A 158 20.37 -10.48 2.36
N ALA A 159 19.80 -10.59 1.17
CA ALA A 159 20.02 -11.74 0.28
C ALA A 159 19.85 -11.34 -1.19
N PHE A 160 20.56 -12.05 -2.08
CA PHE A 160 20.35 -11.92 -3.52
C PHE A 160 18.96 -12.40 -3.90
N THR A 161 18.32 -11.59 -4.73
CA THR A 161 16.92 -11.76 -5.12
C THR A 161 16.71 -12.73 -6.28
N ASN A 162 17.78 -13.28 -6.85
CA ASN A 162 17.75 -13.93 -8.16
C ASN A 162 17.34 -13.00 -9.32
N ILE A 163 17.55 -11.69 -9.16
CA ILE A 163 17.28 -10.67 -10.18
C ILE A 163 18.56 -9.85 -10.42
N PHE A 164 18.99 -9.75 -11.67
CA PHE A 164 20.06 -8.82 -12.07
C PHE A 164 19.48 -7.53 -12.64
N ARG A 165 20.14 -6.41 -12.36
CA ARG A 165 19.86 -5.12 -12.99
C ARG A 165 20.75 -4.94 -14.23
N ASP A 166 20.13 -4.87 -15.40
CA ASP A 166 20.83 -4.63 -16.67
C ASP A 166 20.11 -3.59 -17.55
N THR A 167 20.59 -3.40 -18.78
CA THR A 167 20.05 -2.47 -19.78
C THR A 167 19.89 -3.20 -21.12
N GLU A 168 19.13 -2.64 -22.06
CA GLU A 168 19.01 -3.20 -23.42
C GLU A 168 20.36 -3.31 -24.14
N THR A 169 21.34 -2.49 -23.76
CA THR A 169 22.71 -2.51 -24.30
C THR A 169 23.69 -3.38 -23.51
N THR A 170 23.30 -3.91 -22.36
CA THR A 170 24.17 -4.71 -21.47
C THR A 170 23.46 -5.97 -20.98
N VAL A 171 22.68 -6.60 -21.85
CA VAL A 171 21.89 -7.80 -21.54
C VAL A 171 22.76 -8.89 -20.91
N GLY A 172 22.33 -9.41 -19.75
CA GLY A 172 23.03 -10.48 -19.05
C GLY A 172 24.22 -10.01 -18.19
N ASP A 173 24.40 -8.70 -17.99
CA ASP A 173 25.39 -8.15 -17.07
C ASP A 173 25.13 -8.64 -15.63
N THR A 174 26.17 -9.20 -15.01
CA THR A 174 26.13 -9.72 -13.63
C THR A 174 26.61 -8.73 -12.58
N ASN A 175 27.07 -7.54 -12.98
CA ASN A 175 27.72 -6.59 -12.07
C ASN A 175 26.75 -5.89 -11.10
N ARG A 176 25.44 -6.13 -11.20
CA ARG A 176 24.42 -5.49 -10.36
C ARG A 176 23.36 -6.50 -9.90
N PRO A 177 23.75 -7.49 -9.08
CA PRO A 177 22.77 -8.36 -8.44
C PRO A 177 21.92 -7.54 -7.46
N ILE A 178 20.60 -7.58 -7.63
CA ILE A 178 19.68 -6.87 -6.74
C ILE A 178 19.57 -7.68 -5.45
N MET A 179 19.80 -7.03 -4.33
CA MET A 179 19.66 -7.56 -2.98
C MET A 179 18.33 -7.10 -2.38
N ALA A 180 17.69 -7.98 -1.63
CA ALA A 180 16.66 -7.61 -0.66
C ALA A 180 17.36 -7.18 0.62
N ALA A 181 16.95 -6.06 1.21
CA ALA A 181 17.36 -5.61 2.54
C ALA A 181 16.12 -5.54 3.41
N THR A 182 16.08 -6.39 4.44
CA THR A 182 14.90 -6.57 5.29
C THR A 182 15.19 -6.08 6.69
N ALA A 183 14.24 -5.32 7.25
CA ALA A 183 14.08 -5.08 8.67
C ALA A 183 12.92 -5.94 9.17
N SER A 184 13.17 -6.81 10.14
CA SER A 184 12.17 -7.74 10.69
C SER A 184 12.06 -7.61 12.20
N GLY A 185 11.02 -8.22 12.79
CA GLY A 185 10.79 -8.13 14.23
C GLY A 185 10.32 -6.74 14.66
N LEU A 186 9.71 -6.00 13.74
CA LEU A 186 9.06 -4.72 14.00
C LEU A 186 7.70 -4.95 14.69
N SER A 187 7.17 -3.89 15.28
CA SER A 187 5.82 -3.84 15.83
C SER A 187 5.35 -2.39 15.70
N ILE A 188 4.99 -2.00 14.49
CA ILE A 188 4.59 -0.63 14.15
C ILE A 188 3.10 -0.63 13.84
N ASP A 189 2.31 -0.10 14.76
CA ASP A 189 0.87 0.03 14.58
C ASP A 189 0.56 1.31 13.81
N LEU A 190 0.00 1.15 12.61
CA LEU A 190 -0.49 2.25 11.80
C LEU A 190 -2.01 2.17 11.65
N PRO A 191 -2.76 3.25 11.97
CA PRO A 191 -4.17 3.34 11.60
C PRO A 191 -4.33 3.46 10.08
N ALA A 192 -5.58 3.42 9.61
CA ALA A 192 -5.88 3.62 8.20
C ALA A 192 -5.34 4.96 7.69
N GLY A 193 -4.70 4.96 6.52
CA GLY A 193 -4.09 6.15 5.94
C GLY A 193 -3.13 5.85 4.80
N THR A 194 -2.62 6.89 4.18
CA THR A 194 -1.51 6.81 3.22
C THR A 194 -0.24 7.23 3.94
N TYR A 195 0.77 6.38 3.90
CA TYR A 195 2.05 6.60 4.54
C TYR A 195 3.15 6.55 3.50
N TRP A 196 4.31 7.11 3.84
CA TRP A 196 5.50 7.05 3.01
C TRP A 196 6.63 6.43 3.80
N ILE A 197 7.26 5.39 3.28
CA ILE A 197 8.53 4.93 3.82
C ILE A 197 9.65 5.74 3.21
N ASP A 198 10.50 6.33 4.03
CA ASP A 198 11.72 7.05 3.66
C ASP A 198 12.91 6.21 4.10
N TRP A 199 13.78 5.80 3.18
CA TRP A 199 14.90 4.92 3.49
C TRP A 199 16.24 5.31 2.88
N GLN A 200 17.28 4.85 3.56
CA GLN A 200 18.67 4.83 3.10
C GLN A 200 19.36 3.54 3.54
N LEU A 201 20.41 3.19 2.81
CA LEU A 201 21.18 1.97 2.95
C LEU A 201 22.68 2.29 3.02
N ASN A 202 23.44 1.42 3.67
CA ASN A 202 24.90 1.41 3.57
C ASN A 202 25.37 0.10 2.92
N GLY A 203 26.59 0.11 2.40
CA GLY A 203 27.20 -1.08 1.85
C GLY A 203 28.72 -1.01 1.84
N SER A 204 29.37 -2.14 1.66
CA SER A 204 30.83 -2.26 1.76
C SER A 204 31.59 -1.90 0.48
N LEU A 205 30.91 -1.72 -0.65
CA LEU A 205 31.54 -1.34 -1.92
C LEU A 205 31.49 0.17 -2.21
N ALA A 206 32.31 0.61 -3.17
CA ALA A 206 32.47 2.03 -3.51
C ALA A 206 31.32 2.63 -4.36
N SER A 207 30.51 1.81 -5.01
CA SER A 207 29.42 2.28 -5.89
C SER A 207 28.07 1.81 -5.38
N GLY A 208 27.31 2.74 -4.82
CA GLY A 208 25.97 2.52 -4.26
C GLY A 208 25.99 2.53 -2.73
N PRO A 209 24.89 2.08 -2.08
CA PRO A 209 23.77 1.36 -2.69
C PRO A 209 22.90 2.19 -3.66
N TRP A 210 22.41 1.54 -4.70
CA TRP A 210 21.51 2.08 -5.72
C TRP A 210 20.18 1.33 -5.69
N ALA A 211 19.07 2.06 -5.61
CA ALA A 211 17.73 1.48 -5.70
C ALA A 211 17.29 1.41 -7.18
N PRO A 212 17.04 0.21 -7.74
CA PRO A 212 16.50 0.08 -9.08
C PRO A 212 15.00 0.43 -9.11
N PRO A 213 14.54 1.25 -10.08
CA PRO A 213 13.12 1.51 -10.28
C PRO A 213 12.33 0.24 -10.63
N LEU A 214 11.03 0.27 -10.35
CA LEU A 214 10.06 -0.61 -11.00
C LEU A 214 10.21 -0.47 -12.52
N THR A 215 10.16 -1.60 -13.23
CA THR A 215 10.40 -1.64 -14.67
C THR A 215 9.22 -2.32 -15.34
N THR A 216 8.44 -1.56 -16.12
CA THR A 216 7.35 -2.09 -16.96
C THR A 216 7.66 -1.81 -18.42
N ASN A 217 7.55 -2.84 -19.27
CA ASN A 217 7.91 -2.68 -20.67
C ASN A 217 7.03 -1.64 -21.36
N GLY A 218 7.66 -0.69 -22.04
CA GLY A 218 6.97 0.39 -22.75
C GLY A 218 6.49 1.55 -21.87
N GLN A 219 6.86 1.58 -20.59
CA GLN A 219 6.48 2.65 -19.65
C GLN A 219 7.72 3.40 -19.13
N THR A 220 7.69 4.73 -19.20
CA THR A 220 8.74 5.60 -18.65
C THR A 220 8.41 6.12 -17.25
N THR A 221 7.12 6.18 -16.89
CA THR A 221 6.63 6.59 -15.57
C THR A 221 6.15 5.36 -14.83
N THR A 222 6.71 5.08 -13.66
CA THR A 222 6.44 3.83 -12.92
C THR A 222 5.96 4.04 -11.48
N GLY A 223 5.84 5.30 -11.05
CA GLY A 223 5.35 5.67 -9.72
C GLY A 223 5.50 7.15 -9.47
N ASN A 224 5.51 7.52 -8.19
CA ASN A 224 5.47 8.89 -7.67
C ASN A 224 6.49 9.11 -6.54
N ALA A 225 7.52 8.26 -6.47
CA ALA A 225 8.48 8.31 -5.39
C ALA A 225 9.21 9.66 -5.32
N GLN A 226 9.66 10.00 -4.12
CA GLN A 226 10.50 11.18 -3.86
C GLN A 226 11.93 10.74 -3.58
N GLN A 227 12.89 11.61 -3.88
CA GLN A 227 14.28 11.45 -3.50
C GLN A 227 14.74 12.64 -2.67
N PHE A 228 15.38 12.35 -1.53
CA PHE A 228 16.11 13.32 -0.75
C PHE A 228 17.56 13.33 -1.22
N PHE A 229 18.02 14.46 -1.74
CA PHE A 229 19.41 14.62 -2.16
C PHE A 229 19.82 16.09 -2.04
N GLY A 230 21.07 16.35 -1.63
CA GLY A 230 21.55 17.73 -1.47
C GLY A 230 20.79 18.55 -0.41
N GLY A 231 20.12 17.89 0.54
CA GLY A 231 19.38 18.55 1.63
C GLY A 231 17.92 18.87 1.31
N VAL A 232 17.40 18.49 0.14
CA VAL A 232 16.03 18.77 -0.29
C VAL A 232 15.34 17.52 -0.83
N TRP A 233 14.01 17.47 -0.69
CA TRP A 233 13.18 16.48 -1.37
C TRP A 233 12.78 16.97 -2.76
N GLY A 234 12.71 16.05 -3.72
CA GLY A 234 12.15 16.27 -5.04
C GLY A 234 11.75 14.96 -5.71
N PRO A 235 11.10 14.99 -6.87
CA PRO A 235 10.63 13.80 -7.56
C PRO A 235 11.79 12.87 -7.94
N ALA A 236 11.63 11.58 -7.69
CA ALA A 236 12.58 10.55 -8.11
C ALA A 236 12.44 10.31 -9.63
N ASN A 237 13.15 11.09 -10.42
CA ASN A 237 13.03 11.06 -11.88
C ASN A 237 14.09 10.16 -12.55
N ASP A 238 13.71 9.55 -13.67
CA ASP A 238 14.68 9.07 -14.66
C ASP A 238 15.40 10.26 -15.29
N GLY A 239 16.73 10.21 -15.40
CA GLY A 239 17.55 11.32 -15.89
C GLY A 239 17.48 11.51 -17.41
N GLY A 240 17.03 10.50 -18.16
CA GLY A 240 16.92 10.54 -19.61
C GLY A 240 15.57 11.08 -20.06
N THR A 241 14.49 10.60 -19.43
CA THR A 241 13.12 10.96 -19.79
C THR A 241 12.48 11.99 -18.87
N THR A 242 13.08 12.31 -17.73
CA THR A 242 12.56 13.23 -16.69
C THR A 242 11.20 12.83 -16.12
N THR A 243 10.90 11.53 -16.16
CA THR A 243 9.63 10.95 -15.68
C THR A 243 9.77 10.33 -14.29
N GLN A 244 8.72 10.42 -13.48
CA GLN A 244 8.73 9.88 -12.12
C GLN A 244 8.83 8.36 -12.10
N GLN A 245 9.61 7.86 -11.14
CA GLN A 245 9.83 6.44 -10.92
C GLN A 245 9.10 5.98 -9.66
N GLY A 246 8.70 4.71 -9.64
CA GLY A 246 8.31 3.99 -8.44
C GLY A 246 9.37 2.97 -8.06
N PHE A 247 9.39 2.53 -6.81
CA PHE A 247 10.35 1.56 -6.31
C PHE A 247 9.66 0.36 -5.66
N PRO A 248 10.26 -0.83 -5.79
CA PRO A 248 9.72 -2.02 -5.15
C PRO A 248 9.81 -1.91 -3.61
N LEU A 249 8.72 -2.30 -2.95
CA LEU A 249 8.55 -2.29 -1.52
C LEU A 249 7.72 -3.51 -1.12
N THR A 250 8.16 -4.21 -0.08
CA THR A 250 7.36 -5.24 0.57
C THR A 250 7.15 -4.86 2.03
N VAL A 251 5.90 -4.73 2.44
CA VAL A 251 5.49 -4.44 3.81
C VAL A 251 4.76 -5.66 4.36
N GLY A 252 5.40 -6.35 5.28
CA GLY A 252 4.91 -7.54 5.97
C GLY A 252 4.17 -7.19 7.27
N GLY A 253 3.22 -8.02 7.66
CA GLY A 253 2.59 -7.89 8.98
C GLY A 253 1.23 -8.53 9.07
N VAL A 254 0.46 -8.05 10.03
CA VAL A 254 -0.90 -8.54 10.30
C VAL A 254 -1.88 -7.38 10.36
N THR A 255 -3.11 -7.66 9.98
CA THR A 255 -4.21 -6.71 10.15
C THR A 255 -4.22 -6.20 11.59
N GLY A 256 -4.25 -4.88 11.74
CA GLY A 256 -4.34 -4.24 13.04
C GLY A 256 -5.56 -4.81 13.75
N GLY A 257 -5.34 -5.42 14.91
CA GLY A 257 -6.46 -5.76 15.78
C GLY A 257 -7.09 -4.44 16.18
N VAL A 258 -8.30 -4.13 15.71
CA VAL A 258 -9.11 -3.16 16.42
C VAL A 258 -9.18 -3.69 17.85
N PRO A 259 -8.68 -2.98 18.89
CA PRO A 259 -9.14 -3.30 20.22
C PRO A 259 -10.66 -3.22 20.11
N PHE A 260 -11.33 -4.35 20.34
CA PHE A 260 -12.76 -4.33 20.55
C PHE A 260 -12.97 -3.42 21.75
N VAL A 261 -13.24 -2.15 21.48
CA VAL A 261 -13.90 -1.30 22.45
C VAL A 261 -15.30 -1.84 22.44
N ALA A 262 -15.59 -2.76 23.37
CA ALA A 262 -16.96 -3.12 23.68
C ALA A 262 -17.74 -1.81 23.74
N PRO A 263 -18.89 -1.69 23.03
CA PRO A 263 -19.76 -0.55 23.25
C PRO A 263 -19.85 -0.39 24.76
N ARG A 264 -19.48 0.79 25.29
CA ARG A 264 -19.53 1.06 26.73
C ARG A 264 -20.89 0.54 27.18
N GLU A 265 -20.90 -0.55 27.94
CA GLU A 265 -22.17 -1.14 28.33
C GLU A 265 -22.92 -0.02 29.03
N LEU A 266 -24.02 0.43 28.44
CA LEU A 266 -24.94 1.29 29.16
C LEU A 266 -25.30 0.47 30.39
N PRO A 267 -25.02 0.95 31.61
CA PRO A 267 -25.16 0.13 32.79
C PRO A 267 -26.59 -0.39 32.82
N VAL A 268 -26.75 -1.67 32.50
CA VAL A 268 -28.04 -2.35 32.30
C VAL A 268 -28.85 -2.37 33.61
N ASN A 269 -28.20 -1.92 34.68
CA ASN A 269 -28.65 -1.87 36.06
C ASN A 269 -28.98 -0.44 36.51
N SER A 270 -29.00 0.55 35.61
CA SER A 270 -29.36 1.93 35.96
C SER A 270 -30.88 2.05 36.08
N PRO A 271 -31.45 2.32 37.29
CA PRO A 271 -32.89 2.51 37.45
C PRO A 271 -33.44 3.67 36.59
N MET A 272 -32.56 4.57 36.15
CA MET A 272 -32.85 5.69 35.25
C MET A 272 -33.25 5.26 33.82
N LEU A 273 -32.69 4.16 33.30
CA LEU A 273 -33.02 3.67 31.95
C LEU A 273 -34.40 2.99 31.91
N LEU A 274 -34.74 2.23 32.96
CA LEU A 274 -36.06 1.62 33.10
C LEU A 274 -37.15 2.67 33.39
N ALA A 275 -36.84 3.69 34.20
CA ALA A 275 -37.73 4.81 34.45
C ALA A 275 -37.99 5.65 33.19
N GLY A 276 -36.97 5.87 32.35
CA GLY A 276 -37.11 6.56 31.07
C GLY A 276 -38.01 5.81 30.09
N LEU A 277 -37.90 4.47 30.01
CA LEU A 277 -38.73 3.64 29.14
C LEU A 277 -40.21 3.60 29.60
N LEU A 278 -40.45 3.52 30.92
CA LEU A 278 -41.79 3.54 31.51
C LEU A 278 -42.47 4.92 31.39
N ALA A 279 -41.72 6.01 31.56
CA ALA A 279 -42.23 7.36 31.36
C ALA A 279 -42.62 7.61 29.89
N GLY A 280 -41.81 7.10 28.94
CA GLY A 280 -42.12 7.15 27.51
C GLY A 280 -43.41 6.40 27.15
N LEU A 281 -43.62 5.20 27.70
CA LEU A 281 -44.84 4.43 27.47
C LEU A 281 -46.10 5.09 28.07
N ALA A 282 -45.99 5.71 29.25
CA ALA A 282 -47.10 6.40 29.90
C ALA A 282 -47.54 7.67 29.14
N VAL A 283 -46.58 8.43 28.60
CA VAL A 283 -46.87 9.62 27.79
C VAL A 283 -47.52 9.24 26.45
N PHE A 284 -47.06 8.16 25.81
CA PHE A 284 -47.68 7.66 24.57
C PHE A 284 -49.10 7.10 24.82
N GLY A 285 -49.31 6.39 25.93
CA GLY A 285 -50.63 5.89 26.34
C GLY A 285 -51.63 7.01 26.61
N LEU A 286 -51.22 8.09 27.29
CA LEU A 286 -52.09 9.24 27.56
C LEU A 286 -52.47 10.03 26.30
N LEU A 287 -51.54 10.17 25.34
CA LEU A 287 -51.83 10.84 24.06
C LEU A 287 -52.83 10.06 23.21
N VAL A 288 -52.77 8.72 23.22
CA VAL A 288 -53.69 7.85 22.47
C VAL A 288 -55.10 7.86 23.08
N LEU A 289 -55.23 7.94 24.40
CA LEU A 289 -56.54 8.04 25.06
C LEU A 289 -57.22 9.40 24.87
N LYS A 290 -56.45 10.50 24.80
CA LYS A 290 -57.02 11.84 24.62
C LYS A 290 -57.57 12.07 23.20
N ARG A 291 -57.06 11.34 22.19
CA ARG A 291 -57.56 11.38 20.80
C ARG A 291 -58.82 10.56 20.52
N ARG A 292 -59.27 9.72 21.47
CA ARG A 292 -60.51 8.92 21.32
C ARG A 292 -61.76 9.56 21.93
N ARG A 293 -61.65 10.77 22.52
CA ARG A 293 -62.77 11.49 23.16
C ARG A 293 -63.05 12.88 22.55
N ALA A 294 -62.62 13.12 21.31
CA ALA A 294 -62.99 14.30 20.52
C ALA A 294 -63.73 13.85 19.27
#